data_AF-A0A7C7KXD3-F1
#
_entry.id   AF-A0A7C7KXD3-F1
#
_cell.length_a   1.000
_cell.length_b   1.000
_cell.length_c   1.000
_cell.angle_alpha   90.00
_cell.angle_beta   90.00
_cell.angle_gamma   90.00
#
_symmetry.space_group_name_H-M   'P 1'
#
loop_
_entity.id
_entity.type
_entity.pdbx_description
1 polymer ?
#
loop_
_entity_poly.entity_id
_entity_poly.type
_entity_poly.pdbx_seq_one_letter_code
_entity_poly.pdbx_strand_id
1 'polypeptide(L)'
;MFTDVARLERATETEQLGKVRWHAFLFTALLLPFNAYWVGWMEAVKWTGHPTTYSLYFNTVLLLLALYLLNECFKYAFKWAPFNRSELLVIYFATGVGSALVGHDQAQVLLAVTGHVHYFKTPMNRYEELILPHLPTWLVVSDEAALRDMYIGASTVWTKQNFLAWLHPLLWWWAFWIAMLALFMGFSILLIPQWVQYEKLSFPLARFPLHITEPTIYRNRLFWLGFIIPTFVNTLNNLHVMYPSWPQMHTHRMNLMNYITARPWNALGWTPINFFPFAVGIGFLLPLDLLFSSWFFYIIWKLQRVVVATLGYPTGGIGNPPYPHEQSFGAYIGLGLLVLWTA
;
A
#
# COMPACT_ATOMS: atom_id res chain seq x y z
N MET A 1 -3.72 26.06 21.87
CA MET A 1 -3.47 25.77 20.43
C MET A 1 -2.03 26.04 19.99
N PHE A 2 -1.31 27.04 20.52
CA PHE A 2 0.18 27.06 20.59
C PHE A 2 0.79 25.85 21.32
N THR A 3 -0.07 25.02 21.91
CA THR A 3 0.21 23.82 22.68
C THR A 3 0.50 22.59 21.84
N ASP A 4 0.10 22.52 20.56
CA ASP A 4 0.25 21.28 19.77
C ASP A 4 1.56 21.20 18.98
N VAL A 5 2.08 22.32 18.47
CA VAL A 5 3.43 22.37 17.88
C VAL A 5 4.47 22.26 18.99
N ALA A 6 4.30 23.01 20.09
CA ALA A 6 5.13 22.86 21.28
C ALA A 6 4.96 21.49 21.95
N ARG A 7 3.89 20.72 21.70
CA ARG A 7 3.76 19.32 22.13
C ARG A 7 4.43 18.35 21.19
N LEU A 8 4.49 18.62 19.89
CA LEU A 8 5.28 17.82 18.96
C LEU A 8 6.76 18.03 19.21
N GLU A 9 7.19 19.28 19.34
CA GLU A 9 8.55 19.64 19.78
C GLU A 9 8.84 19.10 21.18
N ARG A 10 7.92 19.22 22.14
CA ARG A 10 8.09 18.57 23.45
C ARG A 10 8.03 17.05 23.37
N ALA A 11 7.26 16.42 22.50
CA ALA A 11 7.23 14.96 22.36
C ALA A 11 8.56 14.45 21.78
N THR A 12 9.15 15.18 20.84
CA THR A 12 10.52 14.92 20.36
C THR A 12 11.61 15.35 21.34
N GLU A 13 11.40 16.35 22.20
CA GLU A 13 12.35 16.77 23.26
C GLU A 13 12.25 15.92 24.54
N THR A 14 11.08 15.37 24.87
CA THR A 14 10.86 14.52 26.06
C THR A 14 11.11 13.04 25.80
N GLU A 15 11.01 12.58 24.55
CA GLU A 15 11.57 11.29 24.17
C GLU A 15 13.04 11.47 23.84
N GLN A 16 13.92 11.08 24.77
CA GLN A 16 15.33 10.87 24.47
C GLN A 16 15.47 9.75 23.42
N LEU A 17 15.33 10.13 22.14
CA LEU A 17 15.59 9.26 21.02
C LEU A 17 17.07 8.89 21.08
N GLY A 18 17.33 7.62 21.40
CA GLY A 18 18.69 7.09 21.45
C GLY A 18 19.39 7.25 20.10
N LYS A 19 20.70 7.46 20.10
CA LYS A 19 21.51 7.46 18.89
C LYS A 19 21.33 6.13 18.15
N VAL A 20 21.10 6.20 16.84
CA VAL A 20 20.98 5.02 15.97
C VAL A 20 22.37 4.43 15.77
N ARG A 21 22.58 3.17 16.18
CA ARG A 21 23.87 2.48 16.03
C ARG A 21 23.97 1.84 14.63
N TRP A 22 25.18 1.73 14.11
CA TRP A 22 25.43 1.24 12.74
C TRP A 22 24.87 -0.17 12.48
N HIS A 23 24.85 -1.04 13.50
CA HIS A 23 24.34 -2.41 13.40
C HIS A 23 22.88 -2.48 12.96
N ALA A 24 22.06 -1.46 13.26
CA ALA A 24 20.67 -1.40 12.80
C ALA A 24 20.58 -1.28 11.27
N PHE A 25 21.51 -0.55 10.64
CA PHE A 25 21.57 -0.46 9.18
C PHE A 25 22.00 -1.78 8.55
N LEU A 26 22.99 -2.47 9.15
CA LEU A 26 23.39 -3.81 8.69
C LEU A 26 22.23 -4.80 8.80
N PHE A 27 21.55 -4.83 9.95
CA PHE A 27 20.38 -5.68 10.15
C PHE A 27 19.28 -5.36 9.14
N THR A 28 19.00 -4.08 8.91
CA THR A 28 18.01 -3.63 7.91
C THR A 28 18.40 -4.10 6.50
N ALA A 29 19.67 -3.94 6.10
CA ALA A 29 20.16 -4.36 4.80
C ALA A 29 19.99 -5.88 4.58
N LEU A 30 20.17 -6.68 5.64
CA LEU A 30 19.92 -8.12 5.60
C LEU A 30 18.42 -8.45 5.59
N LEU A 31 17.59 -7.69 6.30
CA LEU A 31 16.14 -7.90 6.40
C LEU A 31 15.41 -7.57 5.09
N LEU A 32 15.87 -6.54 4.36
CA LEU A 32 15.20 -6.03 3.16
C LEU A 32 14.98 -7.09 2.07
N PRO A 33 15.96 -7.93 1.68
CA PRO A 33 15.74 -9.01 0.72
C PRO A 33 14.67 -10.03 1.16
N PHE A 34 14.61 -10.38 2.45
CA PHE A 34 13.59 -11.30 2.96
C PHE A 34 12.20 -10.66 2.92
N ASN A 35 12.10 -9.37 3.28
CA ASN A 35 10.85 -8.63 3.17
C ASN A 35 10.41 -8.48 1.71
N ALA A 36 11.34 -8.18 0.79
CA ALA A 36 11.07 -8.12 -0.64
C ALA A 36 10.58 -9.46 -1.18
N TYR A 37 11.21 -10.56 -0.81
CA TYR A 37 10.77 -11.91 -1.17
C TYR A 37 9.36 -12.20 -0.66
N TRP A 38 9.07 -11.87 0.60
CA TRP A 38 7.74 -12.05 1.18
C TRP A 38 6.66 -11.26 0.43
N VAL A 39 6.91 -9.97 0.17
CA VAL A 39 5.98 -9.10 -0.58
C VAL A 39 5.79 -9.63 -2.01
N GLY A 40 6.87 -9.88 -2.75
CA GLY A 40 6.80 -10.36 -4.12
C GLY A 40 6.11 -11.72 -4.24
N TRP A 41 6.37 -12.64 -3.31
CA TRP A 41 5.70 -13.94 -3.29
C TRP A 41 4.20 -13.82 -3.02
N MET A 42 3.82 -12.98 -2.07
CA MET A 42 2.43 -12.81 -1.68
C MET A 42 1.61 -12.06 -2.73
N GLU A 43 2.18 -11.00 -3.32
CA GLU A 43 1.50 -10.14 -4.30
C GLU A 43 1.54 -10.73 -5.71
N ALA A 44 2.72 -11.11 -6.20
CA ALA A 44 2.91 -11.50 -7.61
C ALA A 44 2.70 -13.01 -7.84
N VAL A 45 3.13 -13.86 -6.91
CA VAL A 45 3.14 -15.33 -7.14
C VAL A 45 1.86 -15.98 -6.64
N LYS A 46 1.47 -15.72 -5.38
CA LYS A 46 0.30 -16.33 -4.75
C LYS A 46 -0.97 -15.51 -4.93
N TRP A 47 -0.84 -14.20 -5.16
CA TRP A 47 -1.95 -13.26 -5.29
C TRP A 47 -2.93 -13.35 -4.10
N THR A 48 -2.39 -13.59 -2.90
CA THR A 48 -3.16 -13.82 -1.67
C THR A 48 -3.38 -12.55 -0.85
N GLY A 49 -2.62 -11.49 -1.12
CA GLY A 49 -2.76 -10.20 -0.44
C GLY A 49 -1.82 -9.15 -1.01
N HIS A 50 -2.20 -7.88 -0.85
CA HIS A 50 -1.55 -6.73 -1.47
C HIS A 50 -1.14 -5.68 -0.42
N PRO A 51 -0.17 -5.97 0.47
CA PRO A 51 0.26 -5.04 1.54
C PRO A 51 0.57 -3.65 1.03
N THR A 52 1.15 -3.53 -0.16
CA THR A 52 1.63 -2.26 -0.71
C THR A 52 0.52 -1.41 -1.33
N THR A 53 -0.70 -1.93 -1.43
CA THR A 53 -1.88 -1.19 -1.94
C THR A 53 -2.68 -0.48 -0.86
N TYR A 54 -2.34 -0.72 0.42
CA TYR A 54 -2.92 -0.02 1.57
C TYR A 54 -1.98 1.08 2.06
N SER A 55 -2.48 2.21 2.57
CA SER A 55 -1.62 3.29 3.08
C SER A 55 -0.77 2.88 4.29
N LEU A 56 -1.22 1.90 5.06
CA LEU A 56 -0.45 1.30 6.15
C LEU A 56 -0.07 -0.13 5.76
N TYR A 57 1.19 -0.34 5.41
CA TYR A 57 1.68 -1.64 4.97
C TYR A 57 1.66 -2.65 6.12
N PHE A 58 0.79 -3.65 6.05
CA PHE A 58 0.63 -4.59 7.16
C PHE A 58 1.90 -5.42 7.39
N ASN A 59 2.69 -5.70 6.35
CA ASN A 59 3.94 -6.46 6.48
C ASN A 59 4.97 -5.70 7.33
N THR A 60 5.07 -4.37 7.15
CA THR A 60 6.01 -3.54 7.91
C THR A 60 5.57 -3.38 9.36
N VAL A 61 4.26 -3.26 9.59
CA VAL A 61 3.66 -3.25 10.92
C VAL A 61 3.91 -4.57 11.66
N LEU A 62 3.70 -5.71 10.98
CA LEU A 62 3.95 -7.02 11.55
C LEU A 62 5.43 -7.23 11.86
N LEU A 63 6.34 -6.80 10.97
CA LEU A 63 7.78 -6.86 11.24
C LEU A 63 8.17 -5.99 12.43
N LEU A 64 7.66 -4.76 12.51
CA LEU A 64 7.92 -3.88 13.67
C LEU A 64 7.41 -4.51 14.97
N LEU A 65 6.17 -5.03 14.97
CA LEU A 65 5.59 -5.69 16.14
C LEU A 65 6.42 -6.92 16.54
N ALA A 66 6.81 -7.76 15.57
CA ALA A 66 7.64 -8.93 15.83
C ALA A 66 9.02 -8.53 16.40
N LEU A 67 9.69 -7.54 15.82
CA LEU A 67 10.96 -7.03 16.31
C LEU A 67 10.85 -6.42 17.70
N TYR A 68 9.78 -5.66 17.96
CA TYR A 68 9.50 -5.12 19.28
C TYR A 68 9.31 -6.22 20.33
N LEU A 69 8.47 -7.23 20.03
CA LEU A 69 8.23 -8.35 20.94
C LEU A 69 9.50 -9.16 21.18
N LEU A 70 10.29 -9.43 20.13
CA LEU A 70 11.60 -10.06 20.26
C LEU A 70 12.53 -9.23 21.15
N ASN A 71 12.57 -7.91 20.95
CA ASN A 71 13.38 -7.01 21.76
C ASN A 71 12.98 -7.05 23.24
N GLU A 72 11.69 -7.08 23.56
CA GLU A 72 11.19 -7.24 24.93
C GLU A 72 11.49 -8.63 25.52
N CYS A 73 11.37 -9.70 24.73
CA CYS A 73 11.77 -11.05 25.15
C CYS A 73 13.27 -11.10 25.49
N PHE A 74 14.12 -10.47 24.67
CA PHE A 74 15.55 -10.36 24.94
C PHE A 74 15.85 -9.54 26.21
N LYS A 75 15.16 -8.42 26.42
CA LYS A 75 15.26 -7.64 27.66
C LYS A 75 14.85 -8.46 28.88
N TYR A 76 13.77 -9.24 28.77
CA TYR A 76 13.31 -10.08 29.86
C TYR A 76 14.33 -11.17 30.21
N ALA A 77 14.80 -11.91 29.19
CA ALA A 77 15.69 -13.07 29.34
C ALA A 77 17.14 -12.69 29.67
N PHE A 78 17.69 -11.68 28.98
CA PHE A 78 19.12 -11.35 29.04
C PHE A 78 19.41 -9.99 29.68
N LYS A 79 18.38 -9.21 30.08
CA LYS A 79 18.51 -7.87 30.68
C LYS A 79 19.16 -6.82 29.78
N TRP A 80 19.23 -7.07 28.46
CA TRP A 80 19.65 -6.10 27.45
C TRP A 80 18.73 -6.13 26.24
N ALA A 81 18.71 -5.03 25.48
CA ALA A 81 17.89 -4.86 24.30
C ALA A 81 18.78 -4.83 23.05
N PRO A 82 18.58 -5.72 22.07
CA PRO A 82 19.25 -5.65 20.78
C PRO A 82 19.08 -4.29 20.11
N PHE A 83 17.87 -3.73 20.12
CA PHE A 83 17.53 -2.47 19.45
C PHE A 83 16.95 -1.44 20.41
N ASN A 84 17.28 -0.16 20.19
CA ASN A 84 16.61 0.96 20.85
C ASN A 84 15.37 1.40 20.04
N ARG A 85 14.55 2.30 20.60
CA ARG A 85 13.31 2.76 19.97
C ARG A 85 13.57 3.43 18.61
N SER A 86 14.56 4.31 18.52
CA SER A 86 14.95 4.98 17.27
C SER A 86 15.33 3.99 16.18
N GLU A 87 16.08 2.94 16.52
CA GLU A 87 16.50 1.89 15.59
C GLU A 87 15.30 1.09 15.06
N LEU A 88 14.34 0.74 15.93
CA LEU A 88 13.09 0.09 15.50
C LEU A 88 12.31 0.96 14.51
N LEU A 89 12.23 2.27 14.77
CA LEU A 89 11.55 3.22 13.88
C LEU A 89 12.27 3.37 12.53
N VAL A 90 13.61 3.39 12.52
CA VAL A 90 14.40 3.40 11.27
C VAL A 90 14.19 2.11 10.48
N ILE A 91 14.21 0.94 11.13
CA ILE A 91 13.94 -0.35 10.48
C ILE A 91 12.53 -0.36 9.89
N TYR A 92 11.53 0.13 10.63
CA TYR A 92 10.15 0.26 10.15
C TYR A 92 10.06 1.15 8.91
N PHE A 93 10.68 2.33 8.92
CA PHE A 93 10.66 3.23 7.79
C PHE A 93 11.36 2.62 6.56
N ALA A 94 12.53 2.03 6.76
CA ALA A 94 13.31 1.40 5.70
C ALA A 94 12.57 0.20 5.07
N THR A 95 11.93 -0.64 5.89
CA THR A 95 11.09 -1.73 5.38
C THR A 95 9.84 -1.21 4.67
N GLY A 96 9.29 -0.07 5.10
CA GLY A 96 8.25 0.67 4.38
C GLY A 96 8.66 1.05 2.96
N VAL A 97 9.74 1.82 2.83
CA VAL A 97 10.27 2.24 1.53
C VAL A 97 10.63 1.03 0.66
N GLY A 98 11.30 0.03 1.23
CA GLY A 98 11.66 -1.19 0.51
C GLY A 98 10.44 -1.97 0.02
N SER A 99 9.36 -2.05 0.82
CA SER A 99 8.10 -2.69 0.39
C SER A 99 7.46 -1.93 -0.76
N ALA A 100 7.42 -0.59 -0.69
CA ALA A 100 6.84 0.24 -1.75
C ALA A 100 7.52 0.00 -3.11
N LEU A 101 8.86 -0.13 -3.13
CA LEU A 101 9.61 -0.37 -4.38
C LEU A 101 9.36 -1.76 -4.97
N VAL A 102 9.10 -2.76 -4.14
CA VAL A 102 8.81 -4.14 -4.57
C VAL A 102 7.34 -4.36 -4.92
N GLY A 103 6.48 -3.47 -4.44
CA GLY A 103 5.03 -3.60 -4.50
C GLY A 103 4.43 -3.65 -5.90
N HIS A 104 3.13 -3.91 -5.92
CA HIS A 104 2.30 -4.14 -7.10
C HIS A 104 2.55 -3.11 -8.21
N ASP A 105 2.54 -1.82 -7.88
CA ASP A 105 2.59 -0.74 -8.88
C ASP A 105 4.01 -0.26 -9.21
N GLN A 106 5.06 -0.91 -8.67
CA GLN A 106 6.46 -0.56 -8.91
C GLN A 106 7.19 -1.71 -9.61
N ALA A 107 7.98 -2.53 -8.89
CA ALA A 107 8.80 -3.56 -9.50
C ALA A 107 8.01 -4.57 -10.35
N GLN A 108 6.79 -4.94 -9.94
CA GLN A 108 6.00 -5.94 -10.68
C GLN A 108 5.58 -5.41 -12.06
N VAL A 109 5.02 -4.19 -12.11
CA VAL A 109 4.70 -3.53 -13.37
C VAL A 109 5.95 -3.27 -14.19
N LEU A 110 7.01 -2.76 -13.56
CA LEU A 110 8.26 -2.45 -14.25
C LEU A 110 8.83 -3.69 -14.95
N LEU A 111 8.98 -4.81 -14.24
CA LEU A 111 9.50 -6.05 -14.81
C LEU A 111 8.64 -6.56 -15.97
N ALA A 112 7.31 -6.44 -15.85
CA ALA A 112 6.39 -6.85 -16.90
C ALA A 112 6.53 -5.98 -18.17
N VAL A 113 6.66 -4.66 -18.04
CA VAL A 113 6.71 -3.75 -19.21
C VAL A 113 8.09 -3.67 -19.86
N THR A 114 9.17 -3.83 -19.07
CA THR A 114 10.56 -3.64 -19.53
C THR A 114 10.96 -4.59 -20.66
N GLY A 115 10.43 -5.82 -20.66
CA GLY A 115 10.68 -6.83 -21.69
C GLY A 115 9.52 -7.06 -22.66
N HIS A 116 8.38 -6.39 -22.46
CA HIS A 116 7.13 -6.74 -23.13
C HIS A 116 7.23 -6.62 -24.65
N VAL A 117 7.68 -5.46 -25.14
CA VAL A 117 7.69 -5.15 -26.57
C VAL A 117 8.63 -6.07 -27.34
N HIS A 118 9.81 -6.38 -26.77
CA HIS A 118 10.78 -7.28 -27.38
C HIS A 118 10.30 -8.73 -27.42
N TYR A 119 9.64 -9.22 -26.36
CA TYR A 119 9.18 -10.61 -26.30
C TYR A 119 7.89 -10.87 -27.10
N PHE A 120 6.92 -9.96 -27.02
CA PHE A 120 5.60 -10.13 -27.63
C PHE A 120 5.47 -9.50 -29.02
N LYS A 121 6.57 -9.08 -29.67
CA LYS A 121 6.53 -8.59 -31.05
C LYS A 121 5.98 -9.66 -31.99
N THR A 122 5.01 -9.29 -32.82
CA THR A 122 4.46 -10.16 -33.87
C THR A 122 4.22 -9.35 -35.14
N PRO A 123 4.17 -9.99 -36.32
CA PRO A 123 3.83 -9.28 -37.55
C PRO A 123 2.47 -8.55 -37.50
N MET A 124 1.52 -9.05 -36.70
CA MET A 124 0.19 -8.44 -36.57
C MET A 124 0.16 -7.18 -35.72
N ASN A 125 0.93 -7.13 -34.62
CA ASN A 125 0.99 -5.94 -33.77
C ASN A 125 1.99 -4.88 -34.25
N ARG A 126 2.90 -5.27 -35.17
CA ARG A 126 3.89 -4.39 -35.81
C ARG A 126 4.75 -3.62 -34.81
N TYR A 127 5.00 -4.18 -33.62
CA TYR A 127 5.81 -3.55 -32.58
C TYR A 127 7.22 -3.24 -33.06
N GLU A 128 7.78 -4.10 -33.91
CA GLU A 128 9.11 -3.92 -34.48
C GLU A 128 9.22 -2.68 -35.37
N GLU A 129 8.16 -2.36 -36.12
CA GLU A 129 8.14 -1.19 -37.00
C GLU A 129 7.71 0.08 -36.27
N LEU A 130 6.74 -0.03 -35.36
CA LEU A 130 6.05 1.11 -34.78
C LEU A 130 6.57 1.54 -33.41
N ILE A 131 7.17 0.63 -32.63
CA ILE A 131 7.51 0.88 -31.22
C ILE A 131 9.01 0.75 -30.97
N LEU A 132 9.64 -0.35 -31.41
CA LEU A 132 11.06 -0.60 -31.16
C LEU A 132 11.99 0.56 -31.59
N PRO A 133 11.77 1.26 -32.72
CA PRO A 133 12.63 2.37 -33.13
C PRO A 133 12.60 3.58 -32.18
N HIS A 134 11.56 3.69 -31.36
CA HIS A 134 11.37 4.77 -30.39
C HIS A 134 11.72 4.36 -28.96
N LEU A 135 12.08 3.09 -28.73
CA LEU A 135 12.42 2.61 -27.40
C LEU A 135 13.91 2.82 -27.09
N PRO A 136 14.24 3.42 -25.93
CA PRO A 136 15.61 3.52 -25.46
C PRO A 136 16.14 2.14 -25.07
N THR A 137 17.12 1.64 -25.82
CA THR A 137 17.72 0.29 -25.63
C THR A 137 18.37 0.07 -24.28
N TRP A 138 18.70 1.15 -23.55
CA TRP A 138 19.31 1.10 -22.22
C TRP A 138 18.28 1.02 -21.07
N LEU A 139 16.97 1.22 -21.33
CA LEU A 139 15.90 1.08 -20.34
C LEU A 139 15.07 -0.20 -20.50
N VAL A 140 15.22 -0.91 -21.62
CA VAL A 140 14.44 -2.11 -21.94
C VAL A 140 15.35 -3.32 -22.05
N VAL A 141 14.80 -4.50 -21.78
CA VAL A 141 15.54 -5.75 -21.98
C VAL A 141 15.29 -6.21 -23.41
N SER A 142 16.35 -6.28 -24.21
CA SER A 142 16.29 -6.65 -25.62
C SER A 142 16.77 -8.08 -25.93
N ASP A 143 17.43 -8.75 -24.98
CA ASP A 143 17.93 -10.12 -25.16
C ASP A 143 16.77 -11.12 -25.18
N GLU A 144 16.45 -11.66 -26.35
CA GLU A 144 15.31 -12.57 -26.54
C GLU A 144 15.45 -13.88 -25.76
N ALA A 145 16.66 -14.38 -25.53
CA ALA A 145 16.88 -15.60 -24.77
C ALA A 145 16.59 -15.38 -23.28
N ALA A 146 17.08 -14.27 -22.73
CA ALA A 146 16.80 -13.89 -21.34
C ALA A 146 15.31 -13.59 -21.10
N LEU A 147 14.63 -12.99 -22.08
CA LEU A 147 13.18 -12.77 -22.03
C LEU A 147 12.42 -14.09 -22.08
N ARG A 148 12.80 -14.99 -22.99
CA ARG A 148 12.20 -16.33 -23.08
C ARG A 148 12.33 -17.10 -21.77
N ASP A 149 13.52 -17.08 -21.16
CA ASP A 149 13.79 -17.72 -19.88
C ASP A 149 12.94 -17.14 -18.74
N MET A 150 12.64 -15.82 -18.76
CA MET A 150 11.74 -15.20 -17.78
C MET A 150 10.28 -15.61 -18.00
N TYR A 151 9.78 -15.50 -19.24
CA TYR A 151 8.35 -15.69 -19.53
C TYR A 151 7.91 -17.15 -19.56
N ILE A 152 8.76 -18.04 -20.09
CA ILE A 152 8.47 -19.48 -20.14
C ILE A 152 8.88 -20.16 -18.83
N GLY A 153 9.91 -19.64 -18.16
CA GLY A 153 10.51 -20.27 -16.99
C GLY A 153 11.53 -21.35 -17.35
N ALA A 154 11.71 -22.33 -16.47
CA ALA A 154 12.70 -23.44 -16.58
C ALA A 154 14.18 -23.03 -16.61
N SER A 155 14.47 -21.76 -16.32
CA SER A 155 15.83 -21.22 -16.17
C SER A 155 15.97 -20.46 -14.86
N THR A 156 17.14 -19.87 -14.63
CA THR A 156 17.41 -19.05 -13.44
C THR A 156 17.97 -17.69 -13.84
N VAL A 157 17.62 -16.65 -13.08
CA VAL A 157 18.17 -15.30 -13.25
C VAL A 157 19.68 -15.25 -12.96
N TRP A 158 20.20 -16.23 -12.21
CA TRP A 158 21.60 -16.29 -11.81
C TRP A 158 22.55 -16.78 -12.91
N THR A 159 22.05 -17.15 -14.09
CA THR A 159 22.92 -17.41 -15.25
C THR A 159 23.55 -16.09 -15.69
N LYS A 160 24.81 -16.12 -16.14
CA LYS A 160 25.53 -14.91 -16.55
C LYS A 160 24.78 -14.13 -17.63
N GLN A 161 24.17 -14.82 -18.60
CA GLN A 161 23.41 -14.18 -19.68
C GLN A 161 22.18 -13.46 -19.14
N ASN A 162 21.33 -14.15 -18.38
CA ASN A 162 20.10 -13.56 -17.85
C ASN A 162 20.43 -12.43 -16.89
N PHE A 163 21.38 -12.63 -15.98
CA PHE A 163 21.77 -11.62 -15.02
C PHE A 163 22.23 -10.33 -15.70
N LEU A 164 23.13 -10.43 -16.69
CA LEU A 164 23.66 -9.25 -17.38
C LEU A 164 22.62 -8.55 -18.27
N ALA A 165 21.75 -9.32 -18.93
CA ALA A 165 20.68 -8.79 -19.77
C ALA A 165 19.71 -7.90 -18.97
N TRP A 166 19.40 -8.29 -17.72
CA TRP A 166 18.52 -7.56 -16.83
C TRP A 166 19.23 -6.47 -16.02
N LEU A 167 20.50 -6.69 -15.63
CA LEU A 167 21.23 -5.77 -14.77
C LEU A 167 21.35 -4.37 -15.40
N HIS A 168 21.71 -4.28 -16.67
CA HIS A 168 21.94 -2.97 -17.31
C HIS A 168 20.67 -2.10 -17.30
N PRO A 169 19.51 -2.55 -17.81
CA PRO A 169 18.27 -1.76 -17.71
C PRO A 169 17.89 -1.44 -16.27
N LEU A 170 18.00 -2.42 -15.36
CA LEU A 170 17.60 -2.22 -13.96
C LEU A 170 18.47 -1.20 -13.23
N LEU A 171 19.76 -1.06 -13.56
CA LEU A 171 20.62 -0.03 -12.98
C LEU A 171 20.10 1.39 -13.26
N TRP A 172 19.61 1.63 -14.48
CA TRP A 172 19.02 2.92 -14.84
C TRP A 172 17.68 3.17 -14.14
N TRP A 173 16.84 2.14 -14.04
CA TRP A 173 15.60 2.23 -13.27
C TRP A 173 15.84 2.45 -11.78
N TRP A 174 16.88 1.85 -11.21
CA TRP A 174 17.28 2.10 -9.82
C TRP A 174 17.82 3.52 -9.64
N ALA A 175 18.63 4.02 -10.57
CA ALA A 175 19.08 5.41 -10.55
C ALA A 175 17.88 6.38 -10.58
N PHE A 176 16.88 6.09 -11.43
CA PHE A 176 15.64 6.85 -11.49
C PHE A 176 14.87 6.78 -10.16
N TRP A 177 14.69 5.61 -9.56
CA TRP A 177 14.03 5.48 -8.26
C TRP A 177 14.76 6.23 -7.14
N ILE A 178 16.10 6.18 -7.11
CA ILE A 178 16.88 6.95 -6.13
C ILE A 178 16.65 8.45 -6.31
N ALA A 179 16.68 8.94 -7.55
CA ALA A 179 16.40 10.34 -7.86
C ALA A 179 14.97 10.76 -7.47
N MET A 180 13.99 9.89 -7.77
CA MET A 180 12.59 10.10 -7.41
C MET A 180 12.39 10.14 -5.88
N LEU A 181 12.99 9.21 -5.14
CA LEU A 181 12.94 9.20 -3.68
C LEU A 181 13.63 10.43 -3.08
N ALA A 182 14.74 10.88 -3.66
CA ALA A 182 15.41 12.11 -3.24
C ALA A 182 14.52 13.35 -3.48
N LEU A 183 13.82 13.42 -4.62
CA LEU A 183 12.85 14.46 -4.92
C LEU A 183 11.70 14.46 -3.91
N PHE A 184 11.09 13.31 -3.62
CA PHE A 184 10.02 13.19 -2.63
C PHE A 184 10.48 13.55 -1.22
N MET A 185 11.70 13.18 -0.85
CA MET A 185 12.31 13.61 0.41
C MET A 185 12.48 15.14 0.44
N GLY A 186 12.97 15.73 -0.66
CA GLY A 186 13.10 17.19 -0.80
C GLY A 186 11.76 17.91 -0.65
N PHE A 187 10.71 17.44 -1.33
CA PHE A 187 9.36 17.99 -1.16
C PHE A 187 8.83 17.82 0.26
N SER A 188 9.08 16.68 0.89
CA SER A 188 8.67 16.45 2.28
C SER A 188 9.33 17.47 3.22
N ILE A 189 10.61 17.77 3.05
CA ILE A 189 11.32 18.77 3.86
C ILE A 189 10.76 20.19 3.63
N LEU A 190 10.42 20.53 2.38
CA LEU A 190 9.87 21.85 2.05
C LEU A 190 8.43 22.05 2.52
N LEU A 191 7.60 21.00 2.45
CA LEU A 191 6.17 21.06 2.75
C LEU A 191 5.84 20.77 4.21
N ILE A 192 6.71 20.08 4.96
CA ILE A 192 6.42 19.75 6.35
C ILE A 192 6.15 20.98 7.24
N PRO A 193 6.83 22.14 7.11
CA PRO A 193 6.48 23.32 7.90
C PRO A 193 5.08 23.82 7.56
N GLN A 194 4.71 23.82 6.27
CA GLN A 194 3.38 24.23 5.81
C GLN A 194 2.28 23.33 6.40
N TRP A 195 2.45 22.02 6.25
CA TRP A 195 1.50 21.01 6.71
C TRP A 195 1.35 20.99 8.23
N VAL A 196 2.44 21.18 8.98
CA VAL A 196 2.42 21.16 10.44
C VAL A 196 1.89 22.47 11.02
N GLN A 197 2.37 23.62 10.54
CA GLN A 197 2.10 24.91 11.17
C GLN A 197 0.76 25.52 10.73
N TYR A 198 0.46 25.48 9.43
CA TYR A 198 -0.70 26.14 8.86
C TYR A 198 -1.88 25.18 8.69
N GLU A 199 -1.64 24.02 8.09
CA GLU A 199 -2.71 23.05 7.80
C GLU A 199 -2.99 22.09 8.96
N LYS A 200 -2.08 22.00 9.94
CA LYS A 200 -2.19 21.17 11.15
C LYS A 200 -2.56 19.72 10.85
N LEU A 201 -1.92 19.15 9.83
CA LEU A 201 -2.15 17.78 9.42
C LEU A 201 -1.74 16.82 10.55
N SER A 202 -2.59 15.83 10.85
CA SER A 202 -2.44 14.96 12.02
C SER A 202 -1.43 13.82 11.86
N PHE A 203 -0.90 13.59 10.65
CA PHE A 203 0.03 12.51 10.27
C PHE A 203 -0.21 11.17 10.99
N PRO A 204 -1.43 10.60 10.88
CA PRO A 204 -1.81 9.44 11.67
C PRO A 204 -0.92 8.22 11.43
N LEU A 205 -0.46 8.03 10.19
CA LEU A 205 0.43 6.92 9.82
C LEU A 205 1.80 7.02 10.47
N ALA A 206 2.31 8.23 10.69
CA ALA A 206 3.60 8.46 11.34
C ALA A 206 3.53 8.20 12.87
N ARG A 207 2.36 8.37 13.49
CA ARG A 207 2.14 8.13 14.92
C ARG A 207 2.04 6.65 15.27
N PHE A 208 1.54 5.85 14.35
CA PHE A 208 1.34 4.42 14.56
C PHE A 208 2.58 3.65 15.05
N PRO A 209 3.78 3.77 14.41
CA PRO A 209 4.98 3.07 14.88
C PRO A 209 5.50 3.61 16.23
N LEU A 210 5.22 4.87 16.57
CA LEU A 210 5.56 5.43 17.89
C LEU A 210 4.74 4.73 18.99
N HIS A 211 3.43 4.60 18.78
CA HIS A 211 2.55 3.92 19.73
C HIS A 211 2.85 2.43 19.89
N ILE A 212 3.20 1.71 18.82
CA ILE A 212 3.61 0.30 18.92
C ILE A 212 4.90 0.14 19.72
N THR A 213 5.82 1.10 19.65
CA THR A 213 7.09 1.02 20.37
C THR A 213 7.01 1.53 21.82
N GLU A 214 5.82 1.92 22.29
CA GLU A 214 5.57 2.37 23.66
C GLU A 214 5.08 1.23 24.57
N PRO A 215 5.76 0.93 25.69
CA PRO A 215 5.35 -0.15 26.59
C PRO A 215 3.98 0.03 27.24
N THR A 216 3.50 1.27 27.36
CA THR A 216 2.23 1.63 28.02
C THR A 216 1.03 1.12 27.25
N ILE A 217 1.09 1.04 25.91
CA ILE A 217 -0.02 0.58 25.08
C ILE A 217 -0.40 -0.87 25.40
N TYR A 218 0.59 -1.71 25.70
CA TYR A 218 0.41 -3.13 26.00
C TYR A 218 -0.20 -3.39 27.37
N ARG A 219 -0.26 -2.37 28.25
CA ARG A 219 -0.98 -2.45 29.52
C ARG A 219 -2.48 -2.18 29.36
N ASN A 220 -2.89 -1.59 28.23
CA ASN A 220 -4.28 -1.22 27.99
C ASN A 220 -5.09 -2.44 27.54
N ARG A 221 -6.15 -2.78 28.29
CA ARG A 221 -7.05 -3.89 27.95
C ARG A 221 -7.82 -3.65 26.65
N LEU A 222 -8.16 -2.40 26.33
CA LEU A 222 -8.87 -2.05 25.10
C LEU A 222 -8.01 -2.29 23.86
N PHE A 223 -6.70 -2.06 23.96
CA PHE A 223 -5.76 -2.40 22.89
C PHE A 223 -5.79 -3.91 22.58
N TRP A 224 -5.75 -4.74 23.62
CA TRP A 224 -5.84 -6.19 23.45
C TRP A 224 -7.17 -6.67 22.88
N LEU A 225 -8.30 -6.06 23.28
CA LEU A 225 -9.59 -6.37 22.66
C LEU A 225 -9.59 -6.00 21.16
N GLY A 226 -9.08 -4.81 20.83
CA GLY A 226 -8.92 -4.33 19.46
C GLY A 226 -7.93 -5.15 18.62
N PHE A 227 -6.99 -5.86 19.25
CA PHE A 227 -6.07 -6.76 18.57
C PHE A 227 -6.63 -8.19 18.44
N ILE A 228 -7.11 -8.77 19.54
CA ILE A 228 -7.54 -10.17 19.62
C ILE A 228 -8.80 -10.42 18.77
N ILE A 229 -9.80 -9.54 18.82
CA ILE A 229 -11.06 -9.77 18.10
C ILE A 229 -10.83 -9.81 16.57
N PRO A 230 -10.21 -8.80 15.94
CA PRO A 230 -9.88 -8.86 14.52
C PRO A 230 -8.98 -10.03 14.15
N THR A 231 -7.96 -10.30 14.98
CA THR A 231 -6.99 -11.38 14.70
C THR A 231 -7.69 -12.73 14.74
N PHE A 232 -8.55 -12.97 15.73
CA PHE A 232 -9.33 -14.19 15.84
C PHE A 232 -10.26 -14.39 14.64
N VAL A 233 -11.04 -13.37 14.28
CA VAL A 233 -11.97 -13.43 13.14
C VAL A 233 -11.22 -13.70 11.83
N ASN A 234 -10.13 -12.97 11.57
CA ASN A 234 -9.35 -13.15 10.34
C ASN A 234 -8.65 -14.51 10.30
N THR A 235 -8.02 -14.93 11.41
CA THR A 235 -7.36 -16.25 11.47
C THR A 235 -8.36 -17.37 11.25
N LEU A 236 -9.54 -17.31 11.87
CA LEU A 236 -10.59 -18.32 11.68
C LEU A 236 -11.05 -18.37 10.22
N ASN A 237 -11.28 -17.22 9.59
CA ASN A 237 -11.68 -17.16 8.18
C ASN A 237 -10.58 -17.66 7.24
N ASN A 238 -9.30 -17.35 7.51
CA ASN A 238 -8.17 -17.87 6.72
C ASN A 238 -8.00 -19.38 6.91
N LEU A 239 -8.19 -19.90 8.13
CA LEU A 239 -8.18 -21.34 8.40
C LEU A 239 -9.30 -22.05 7.65
N HIS A 240 -10.50 -21.48 7.57
CA HIS A 240 -11.59 -22.05 6.76
C HIS A 240 -11.22 -22.13 5.27
N VAL A 241 -10.51 -21.13 4.73
CA VAL A 241 -10.05 -21.16 3.33
C VAL A 241 -9.03 -22.28 3.10
N MET A 242 -8.12 -22.52 4.04
CA MET A 242 -7.13 -23.62 3.93
C MET A 242 -7.73 -24.98 4.24
N TYR A 243 -8.65 -25.04 5.21
CA TYR A 243 -9.30 -26.22 5.74
C TYR A 243 -10.82 -25.96 5.85
N PRO A 244 -11.60 -26.27 4.80
CA PRO A 244 -13.03 -25.98 4.76
C PRO A 244 -13.87 -26.61 5.87
N SER A 245 -13.31 -27.55 6.64
CA SER A 245 -13.95 -28.16 7.82
C SER A 245 -14.05 -27.22 9.03
N TRP A 246 -13.26 -26.16 9.09
CA TRP A 246 -13.31 -25.17 10.17
C TRP A 246 -14.50 -24.21 9.98
N PRO A 247 -15.12 -23.67 11.04
CA PRO A 247 -16.25 -22.75 10.87
C PRO A 247 -15.79 -21.40 10.30
N GLN A 248 -16.64 -20.78 9.47
CA GLN A 248 -16.42 -19.44 8.91
C GLN A 248 -17.29 -18.40 9.61
N MET A 249 -16.72 -17.24 9.93
CA MET A 249 -17.50 -16.06 10.33
C MET A 249 -17.79 -15.19 9.12
N HIS A 250 -19.07 -15.04 8.79
CA HIS A 250 -19.56 -14.24 7.66
C HIS A 250 -19.47 -12.73 7.94
N THR A 251 -18.26 -12.20 8.12
CA THR A 251 -18.02 -10.76 8.33
C THR A 251 -17.86 -9.98 7.02
N HIS A 252 -17.62 -10.68 5.92
CA HIS A 252 -17.43 -10.12 4.58
C HIS A 252 -18.20 -10.96 3.54
N ARG A 253 -18.47 -10.37 2.37
CA ARG A 253 -19.19 -10.91 1.20
C ARG A 253 -20.72 -10.78 1.23
N MET A 254 -21.28 -9.92 2.09
CA MET A 254 -22.68 -9.54 1.94
C MET A 254 -22.79 -8.49 0.83
N ASN A 255 -23.71 -8.69 -0.11
CA ASN A 255 -23.96 -7.74 -1.18
C ASN A 255 -25.45 -7.48 -1.26
N LEU A 256 -25.83 -6.21 -1.12
CA LEU A 256 -27.22 -5.79 -1.14
C LEU A 256 -27.91 -6.10 -2.48
N MET A 257 -27.13 -6.19 -3.57
CA MET A 257 -27.61 -6.55 -4.91
C MET A 257 -28.34 -7.90 -4.94
N ASN A 258 -27.96 -8.84 -4.08
CA ASN A 258 -28.57 -10.17 -4.04
C ASN A 258 -29.97 -10.15 -3.40
N TYR A 259 -30.29 -9.10 -2.64
CA TYR A 259 -31.55 -8.98 -1.90
C TYR A 259 -32.50 -7.96 -2.55
N ILE A 260 -31.95 -6.92 -3.19
CA ILE A 260 -32.74 -5.87 -3.84
C ILE A 260 -32.76 -6.12 -5.36
N THR A 261 -33.79 -6.85 -5.81
CA THR A 261 -33.94 -7.26 -7.21
C THR A 261 -35.02 -6.50 -7.97
N ALA A 262 -35.92 -5.81 -7.26
CA ALA A 262 -37.01 -5.04 -7.86
C ALA A 262 -36.52 -3.72 -8.49
N ARG A 263 -37.03 -3.37 -9.68
CA ARG A 263 -36.83 -2.04 -10.28
C ARG A 263 -37.61 -0.97 -9.51
N PRO A 264 -37.09 0.26 -9.34
CA PRO A 264 -35.80 0.78 -9.82
C PRO A 264 -34.62 0.49 -8.89
N TRP A 265 -34.87 -0.07 -7.70
CA TRP A 265 -33.87 -0.23 -6.64
C TRP A 265 -32.75 -1.21 -6.97
N ASN A 266 -32.97 -2.16 -7.89
CA ASN A 266 -31.93 -3.03 -8.41
C ASN A 266 -30.79 -2.27 -9.12
N ALA A 267 -31.02 -1.02 -9.53
CA ALA A 267 -30.01 -0.15 -10.14
C ALA A 267 -28.88 0.28 -9.18
N LEU A 268 -29.05 0.08 -7.86
CA LEU A 268 -27.97 0.21 -6.88
C LEU A 268 -26.76 -0.65 -7.29
N GLY A 269 -27.03 -1.82 -7.91
CA GLY A 269 -26.02 -2.76 -8.39
C GLY A 269 -25.10 -3.24 -7.26
N TRP A 270 -23.86 -3.60 -7.60
CA TRP A 270 -22.85 -4.08 -6.66
C TRP A 270 -22.68 -3.12 -5.47
N THR A 271 -23.18 -3.54 -4.30
CA THR A 271 -23.23 -2.74 -3.08
C THR A 271 -22.79 -3.63 -1.91
N PRO A 272 -21.47 -3.88 -1.79
CA PRO A 272 -20.95 -4.75 -0.76
C PRO A 272 -21.11 -4.09 0.62
N ILE A 273 -21.59 -4.86 1.58
CA ILE A 273 -21.66 -4.48 2.99
C ILE A 273 -20.72 -5.44 3.72
N ASN A 274 -19.49 -5.01 3.90
CA ASN A 274 -18.46 -5.82 4.54
C ASN A 274 -18.04 -5.18 5.85
N PHE A 275 -17.99 -5.99 6.90
CA PHE A 275 -17.42 -5.62 8.17
C PHE A 275 -15.98 -6.11 8.22
N PHE A 276 -15.04 -5.20 7.98
CA PHE A 276 -13.61 -5.46 8.08
C PHE A 276 -13.07 -4.82 9.36
N PRO A 277 -12.81 -5.59 10.43
CA PRO A 277 -12.36 -5.02 11.69
C PRO A 277 -11.04 -4.23 11.55
N PHE A 278 -10.14 -4.66 10.65
CA PHE A 278 -8.91 -3.92 10.37
C PHE A 278 -9.19 -2.56 9.68
N ALA A 279 -10.16 -2.50 8.77
CA ALA A 279 -10.53 -1.27 8.08
C ALA A 279 -11.22 -0.29 9.04
N VAL A 280 -11.97 -0.79 10.03
CA VAL A 280 -12.47 0.04 11.14
C VAL A 280 -11.30 0.66 11.91
N GLY A 281 -10.26 -0.13 12.21
CA GLY A 281 -9.04 0.37 12.87
C GLY A 281 -8.32 1.47 12.06
N ILE A 282 -8.18 1.31 10.75
CA ILE A 282 -7.65 2.35 9.86
C ILE A 282 -8.61 3.55 9.80
N GLY A 283 -9.92 3.32 9.80
CA GLY A 283 -10.94 4.37 9.81
C GLY A 283 -10.81 5.30 11.02
N PHE A 284 -10.45 4.79 12.20
CA PHE A 284 -10.18 5.62 13.38
C PHE A 284 -9.02 6.61 13.22
N LEU A 285 -8.13 6.36 12.27
CA LEU A 285 -7.02 7.25 11.95
C LEU A 285 -7.42 8.39 11.01
N LEU A 286 -8.57 8.29 10.35
CA LEU A 286 -9.02 9.26 9.35
C LEU A 286 -9.80 10.44 10.00
N PRO A 287 -9.71 11.66 9.42
CA PRO A 287 -10.56 12.77 9.83
C PRO A 287 -12.05 12.44 9.74
N LEU A 288 -12.83 12.94 10.68
CA LEU A 288 -14.28 12.68 10.74
C LEU A 288 -15.01 13.15 9.47
N ASP A 289 -14.61 14.28 8.92
CA ASP A 289 -15.20 14.84 7.69
C ASP A 289 -14.97 13.93 6.48
N LEU A 290 -13.80 13.28 6.41
CA LEU A 290 -13.47 12.33 5.36
C LEU A 290 -14.27 11.02 5.52
N LEU A 291 -14.40 10.53 6.75
CA LEU A 291 -15.23 9.36 7.05
C LEU A 291 -16.69 9.63 6.67
N PHE A 292 -17.24 10.78 7.08
CA PHE A 292 -18.59 11.18 6.75
C PHE A 292 -18.80 11.27 5.24
N SER A 293 -17.92 12.01 4.55
CA SER A 293 -17.98 12.19 3.10
C SER A 293 -17.95 10.85 2.37
N SER A 294 -17.09 9.92 2.79
CA SER A 294 -16.91 8.63 2.11
C SER A 294 -18.20 7.81 2.01
N TRP A 295 -18.93 7.63 3.12
CA TRP A 295 -20.18 6.85 3.08
C TRP A 295 -21.36 7.68 2.55
N PHE A 296 -21.40 8.98 2.86
CA PHE A 296 -22.49 9.87 2.44
C PHE A 296 -22.53 10.02 0.91
N PHE A 297 -21.39 10.38 0.28
CA PHE A 297 -21.31 10.51 -1.17
C PHE A 297 -21.42 9.16 -1.88
N TYR A 298 -20.97 8.07 -1.25
CA TYR A 298 -21.25 6.72 -1.76
C TYR A 298 -22.75 6.46 -1.88
N ILE A 299 -23.54 6.78 -0.85
CA ILE A 299 -25.00 6.62 -0.90
C ILE A 299 -25.62 7.56 -1.94
N ILE A 300 -25.20 8.83 -2.02
CA ILE A 300 -25.68 9.75 -3.05
C ILE A 300 -25.44 9.19 -4.45
N TRP A 301 -24.23 8.71 -4.72
CA TRP A 301 -23.89 8.12 -6.01
C TRP A 301 -24.77 6.89 -6.33
N LYS A 302 -25.05 6.06 -5.33
CA LYS A 302 -25.97 4.93 -5.46
C LYS A 302 -27.41 5.38 -5.76
N LEU A 303 -27.89 6.43 -5.08
CA LEU A 303 -29.22 7.00 -5.33
C LEU A 303 -29.32 7.64 -6.72
N GLN A 304 -28.26 8.28 -7.23
CA GLN A 304 -28.23 8.78 -8.62
C GLN A 304 -28.47 7.64 -9.62
N ARG A 305 -27.89 6.46 -9.40
CA ARG A 305 -28.16 5.30 -10.27
C ARG A 305 -29.62 4.88 -10.23
N VAL A 306 -30.27 4.91 -9.07
CA VAL A 306 -31.70 4.62 -8.93
C VAL A 306 -32.54 5.66 -9.67
N VAL A 307 -32.21 6.95 -9.56
CA VAL A 307 -32.91 8.04 -10.28
C VAL A 307 -32.77 7.85 -11.80
N VAL A 308 -31.56 7.60 -12.29
CA VAL A 308 -31.33 7.31 -13.72
C VAL A 308 -32.16 6.12 -14.20
N ALA A 309 -32.24 5.05 -13.41
CA ALA A 309 -33.09 3.90 -13.74
C ALA A 309 -34.58 4.24 -13.73
N THR A 310 -35.06 5.09 -12.80
CA THR A 310 -36.47 5.54 -12.80
C THR A 310 -36.83 6.33 -14.04
N LEU A 311 -35.87 7.09 -14.59
CA LEU A 311 -36.03 7.84 -15.83
C LEU A 311 -35.93 6.97 -17.09
N GLY A 312 -35.70 5.66 -16.93
CA GLY A 312 -35.65 4.69 -18.04
C GLY A 312 -34.30 4.59 -18.75
N TYR A 313 -33.26 5.28 -18.27
CA TYR A 313 -31.91 5.18 -18.83
C TYR A 313 -31.21 3.87 -18.42
N PRO A 314 -30.30 3.34 -19.26
CA PRO A 314 -29.48 2.20 -18.89
C PRO A 314 -28.52 2.59 -17.76
N THR A 315 -28.41 1.72 -16.76
CA THR A 315 -27.53 1.94 -15.60
C THR A 315 -26.35 0.98 -15.60
N GLY A 316 -25.14 1.51 -15.46
CA GLY A 316 -23.90 0.73 -15.36
C GLY A 316 -23.20 0.51 -16.71
N GLY A 317 -21.87 0.34 -16.68
CA GLY A 317 -21.02 0.34 -17.87
C GLY A 317 -20.42 1.72 -18.17
N ILE A 318 -19.37 1.73 -18.98
CA ILE A 318 -18.68 2.95 -19.43
C ILE A 318 -19.62 3.72 -20.36
N GLY A 319 -19.71 5.05 -20.19
CA GLY A 319 -20.53 5.91 -21.05
C GLY A 319 -22.04 5.89 -20.77
N ASN A 320 -22.47 5.30 -19.65
CA ASN A 320 -23.88 5.32 -19.23
C ASN A 320 -24.10 6.27 -18.04
N PRO A 321 -25.23 7.00 -17.98
CA PRO A 321 -25.55 7.81 -16.81
C PRO A 321 -25.59 6.96 -15.52
N PRO A 322 -25.15 7.50 -14.37
CA PRO A 322 -24.77 8.89 -14.12
C PRO A 322 -23.33 9.25 -14.52
N TYR A 323 -22.64 8.47 -15.37
CA TYR A 323 -21.28 8.79 -15.84
C TYR A 323 -20.23 8.86 -14.71
N PRO A 324 -20.05 7.76 -13.94
CA PRO A 324 -19.22 7.78 -12.74
C PRO A 324 -17.73 8.06 -13.02
N HIS A 325 -17.23 7.62 -14.18
CA HIS A 325 -15.84 7.81 -14.55
C HIS A 325 -15.57 9.27 -14.94
N GLU A 326 -16.50 9.84 -15.70
CA GLU A 326 -16.46 11.23 -16.18
C GLU A 326 -16.67 12.21 -15.02
N GLN A 327 -17.59 11.92 -14.08
CA GLN A 327 -17.75 12.70 -12.86
C GLN A 327 -16.48 12.68 -12.00
N SER A 328 -15.90 11.49 -11.78
CA SER A 328 -14.65 11.37 -11.02
C SER A 328 -13.51 12.15 -11.68
N PHE A 329 -13.38 12.04 -13.00
CA PHE A 329 -12.39 12.79 -13.77
C PHE A 329 -12.60 14.30 -13.67
N GLY A 330 -13.84 14.77 -13.84
CA GLY A 330 -14.20 16.17 -13.67
C GLY A 330 -13.91 16.70 -12.26
N ALA A 331 -14.12 15.87 -11.23
CA ALA A 331 -13.77 16.22 -9.85
C ALA A 331 -12.26 16.41 -9.66
N TYR A 332 -11.43 15.53 -10.23
CA TYR A 332 -9.96 15.68 -10.17
C TYR A 332 -9.47 16.92 -10.93
N ILE A 333 -10.01 17.19 -12.12
CA ILE A 333 -9.71 18.43 -12.86
C ILE A 333 -10.13 19.65 -12.06
N GLY A 334 -11.34 19.63 -11.50
CA GLY A 334 -11.85 20.74 -10.69
C GLY A 334 -10.97 21.03 -9.48
N LEU A 335 -10.52 20.00 -8.76
CA LEU A 335 -9.56 20.15 -7.68
C LEU A 335 -8.23 20.73 -8.16
N GLY A 336 -7.70 20.25 -9.29
CA GLY A 336 -6.47 20.78 -9.87
C GLY A 336 -6.59 22.27 -10.27
N LEU A 337 -7.69 22.65 -10.90
CA LEU A 337 -7.97 24.04 -11.27
C LEU A 337 -8.17 24.93 -10.05
N LEU A 338 -8.85 24.45 -9.01
CA LEU A 338 -8.99 25.18 -7.76
C LEU A 338 -7.64 25.43 -7.09
N VAL A 339 -6.79 24.41 -7.02
CA VAL A 339 -5.43 24.56 -6.47
C VAL A 339 -4.63 25.60 -7.28
N LEU A 340 -4.68 25.52 -8.61
CA LEU A 340 -4.01 26.50 -9.49
C LEU A 340 -4.59 27.91 -9.38
N TRP A 341 -5.90 28.05 -9.13
CA TRP A 341 -6.54 29.35 -8.92
C TRP A 341 -6.17 29.98 -7.58
N THR A 342 -5.93 29.16 -6.56
CA THR A 342 -5.54 29.62 -5.22
C THR A 342 -4.03 29.84 -5.04
N ALA A 343 -3.22 29.34 -5.96
CA ALA A 343 -1.77 29.52 -6.01
C ALA A 343 -1.42 30.86 -6.68
#